data_AF-A0A9D8BUZ6-F1
#
_entry.id   AF-A0A9D8BUZ6-F1
#
_cell.length_a   1.000
_cell.length_b   1.000
_cell.length_c   1.000
_cell.angle_alpha   90.00
_cell.angle_beta   90.00
_cell.angle_gamma   90.00
#
_symmetry.space_group_name_H-M   'P 1'
#
loop_
_entity.id
_entity.type
_entity.pdbx_description
1 polymer ?
#
loop_
_entity_poly.entity_id
_entity_poly.type
_entity_poly.pdbx_seq_one_letter_code
_entity_poly.pdbx_strand_id
1 'polypeptide(L)'
;MKNHASKGKFDLLVKLADYRILTPTQITVLHFRSKQVVHRAMRDLKTEHLVEVNSRNSGVSRGRPENAFSLSEKGIELLRSEGVLDAEIPHKMITADALIQAMEHQLLLNWFRIHLAQIDRIWPNLSSDFLSSTSPFHLNESRSRSLVTEHPGVSGQSESGFTPDGSCCVNRKSYRTLRRNGGLKRRFLRPFWSQCSCSF
;
A
#
# COMPACT_ATOMS: atom_id res chain seq x y z
N MET A 1 13.70 2.63 24.88
CA MET A 1 14.84 2.51 23.94
C MET A 1 14.29 2.14 22.57
N LYS A 2 14.28 3.06 21.60
CA LYS A 2 13.84 2.76 20.23
C LYS A 2 15.04 2.22 19.44
N ASN A 3 15.15 0.89 19.37
CA ASN A 3 16.16 0.23 18.55
C ASN A 3 15.96 0.64 17.08
N HIS A 4 16.95 1.25 16.43
CA HIS A 4 16.88 1.63 15.02
C HIS A 4 16.55 0.42 14.10
N ALA A 5 16.89 -0.79 14.54
CA ALA A 5 16.49 -2.04 13.90
C ALA A 5 14.95 -2.28 13.91
N SER A 6 14.22 -1.73 14.88
CA SER A 6 12.75 -1.83 14.93
C SER A 6 12.08 -0.93 13.89
N LYS A 7 12.65 0.23 13.57
CA LYS A 7 12.04 1.17 12.61
C LYS A 7 11.88 0.56 11.22
N GLY A 8 12.89 -0.16 10.74
CA GLY A 8 12.85 -0.81 9.45
C GLY A 8 11.87 -2.00 9.40
N LYS A 9 11.73 -2.74 10.51
CA LYS A 9 10.74 -3.81 10.65
C LYS A 9 9.31 -3.25 10.72
N PHE A 10 9.14 -2.16 11.46
CA PHE A 10 7.86 -1.50 11.64
C PHE A 10 7.33 -0.92 10.32
N ASP A 11 8.18 -0.22 9.55
CA ASP A 11 7.83 0.26 8.20
C ASP A 11 7.36 -0.88 7.29
N LEU A 12 8.00 -2.06 7.38
CA LEU A 12 7.59 -3.23 6.62
C LEU A 12 6.21 -3.77 7.05
N LEU A 13 5.88 -3.74 8.35
CA LEU A 13 4.55 -4.10 8.84
C LEU A 13 3.48 -3.13 8.32
N VAL A 14 3.77 -1.82 8.30
CA VAL A 14 2.88 -0.81 7.73
C VAL A 14 2.64 -1.07 6.25
N LYS A 15 3.69 -1.40 5.49
CA LYS A 15 3.55 -1.77 4.08
C LYS A 15 2.78 -3.07 3.89
N LEU A 16 2.95 -4.07 4.75
CA LEU A 16 2.13 -5.29 4.70
C LEU A 16 0.66 -5.00 5.01
N ALA A 17 0.35 -4.08 5.92
CA ALA A 17 -1.03 -3.63 6.13
C ALA A 17 -1.63 -2.96 4.88
N ASP A 18 -0.85 -2.09 4.23
CA ASP A 18 -1.29 -1.29 3.08
C ASP A 18 -1.49 -2.13 1.81
N TYR A 19 -0.59 -3.08 1.58
CA TYR A 19 -0.60 -3.95 0.40
C TYR A 19 -1.32 -5.28 0.65
N ARG A 20 -1.66 -5.57 1.92
CA ARG A 20 -2.28 -6.80 2.46
C ARG A 20 -1.43 -8.06 2.33
N ILE A 21 -0.81 -8.27 1.17
CA ILE A 21 0.05 -9.40 0.88
C ILE A 21 1.22 -8.99 -0.03
N LEU A 22 2.44 -9.43 0.28
CA LEU A 22 3.61 -9.13 -0.56
C LEU A 22 4.54 -10.34 -0.68
N THR A 23 5.17 -10.52 -1.84
CA THR A 23 6.29 -11.48 -1.98
C THR A 23 7.63 -10.84 -1.60
N PRO A 24 8.68 -11.63 -1.27
CA PRO A 24 10.02 -11.11 -1.06
C PRO A 24 10.52 -10.23 -2.21
N THR A 25 10.22 -10.62 -3.44
CA THR A 25 10.62 -9.85 -4.62
C THR A 25 9.94 -8.48 -4.64
N GLN A 26 8.63 -8.41 -4.38
CA GLN A 26 7.92 -7.13 -4.25
C GLN A 26 8.49 -6.26 -3.11
N ILE A 27 8.76 -6.86 -1.94
CA ILE A 27 9.35 -6.15 -0.79
C ILE A 27 10.73 -5.59 -1.13
N THR A 28 11.57 -6.33 -1.86
CA THR A 28 12.89 -5.84 -2.28
C THR A 28 12.80 -4.61 -3.16
N VAL A 29 11.84 -4.59 -4.09
CA VAL A 29 11.61 -3.46 -5.00
C VAL A 29 11.02 -2.27 -4.25
N LEU A 30 10.09 -2.50 -3.33
CA LEU A 30 9.44 -1.46 -2.53
C LEU A 30 10.42 -0.74 -1.58
N HIS A 31 11.29 -1.48 -0.88
CA HIS A 31 12.22 -0.91 0.08
C HIS A 31 13.64 -0.67 -0.46
N PHE A 32 13.92 -1.07 -1.70
CA PHE A 32 15.25 -0.97 -2.32
C PHE A 32 16.33 -1.68 -1.51
N ARG A 33 16.01 -2.90 -1.06
CA ARG A 33 16.89 -3.74 -0.23
C ARG A 33 17.26 -5.01 -0.96
N SER A 34 18.40 -5.59 -0.60
CA SER A 34 18.80 -6.89 -1.12
C SER A 34 17.85 -7.99 -0.65
N LYS A 35 17.69 -9.04 -1.47
CA LYS A 35 16.90 -10.23 -1.14
C LYS A 35 17.29 -10.82 0.22
N GLN A 36 18.60 -10.89 0.52
CA GLN A 36 19.08 -11.45 1.78
C GLN A 36 18.61 -10.64 3.01
N VAL A 37 18.61 -9.32 2.93
CA VAL A 37 18.12 -8.45 4.02
C VAL A 37 16.62 -8.64 4.22
N VAL A 38 15.85 -8.70 3.14
CA VAL A 38 14.40 -8.96 3.20
C VAL A 38 14.13 -10.34 3.81
N HIS A 39 14.83 -11.39 3.37
CA HIS A 39 14.64 -12.74 3.92
C HIS A 39 14.96 -12.82 5.42
N ARG A 40 16.01 -12.14 5.89
CA ARG A 40 16.33 -12.07 7.32
C ARG A 40 15.20 -11.35 8.07
N ALA A 41 14.78 -10.17 7.60
CA ALA A 41 13.70 -9.42 8.23
C ALA A 41 12.38 -10.21 8.30
N MET A 42 11.99 -10.90 7.21
CA MET A 42 10.77 -11.71 7.19
C MET A 42 10.87 -12.95 8.09
N ARG A 43 12.06 -13.55 8.21
CA ARG A 43 12.28 -14.65 9.16
C ARG A 43 12.10 -14.17 10.59
N ASP A 44 12.71 -13.04 10.94
CA ASP A 44 12.60 -12.47 12.29
C ASP A 44 11.14 -12.13 12.61
N LEU A 45 10.44 -11.43 11.71
CA LEU A 45 9.03 -11.08 11.89
C LEU A 45 8.14 -12.33 12.04
N LYS A 46 8.46 -13.41 11.31
CA LYS A 46 7.77 -14.69 11.43
C LYS A 46 8.02 -15.33 12.79
N THR A 47 9.26 -15.36 13.26
CA THR A 47 9.63 -15.87 14.59
C THR A 47 8.95 -15.07 15.71
N GLU A 48 8.75 -13.77 15.51
CA GLU A 48 8.02 -12.89 16.44
C GLU A 48 6.48 -13.04 16.35
N HIS A 49 5.98 -13.87 15.42
CA HIS A 49 4.57 -14.07 15.09
C HIS A 49 3.84 -12.80 14.63
N LEU A 50 4.55 -11.87 13.96
CA LEU A 50 3.98 -10.62 13.45
C LEU A 50 3.52 -10.71 11.99
N VAL A 51 3.92 -11.77 11.28
CA VAL A 51 3.56 -12.04 9.90
C VAL A 51 3.26 -13.51 9.69
N GLU A 52 2.38 -13.78 8.73
CA GLU A 52 2.03 -15.11 8.27
C GLU A 52 2.66 -15.40 6.91
N VAL A 53 2.85 -16.68 6.60
CA VAL A 53 3.42 -17.13 5.34
C VAL A 53 2.37 -17.92 4.60
N ASN A 54 1.95 -17.39 3.46
CA ASN A 54 1.01 -18.00 2.54
C ASN A 54 1.79 -18.64 1.39
N SER A 55 1.52 -19.92 1.11
CA SER A 55 2.04 -20.58 -0.08
C SER A 55 1.17 -20.23 -1.28
N ARG A 56 1.78 -19.77 -2.37
CA ARG A 56 1.08 -19.65 -3.66
C ARG A 56 0.69 -21.04 -4.16
N ASN A 57 -0.48 -21.16 -4.77
CA ASN A 57 -0.96 -22.42 -5.32
C ASN A 57 0.06 -22.97 -6.33
N SER A 58 0.57 -24.17 -6.04
CA SER A 58 1.48 -24.89 -6.94
C SER A 58 0.72 -25.27 -8.21
N GLY A 59 1.18 -24.82 -9.39
CA GLY A 59 0.63 -25.30 -10.67
C GLY A 59 0.52 -24.28 -11.80
N VAL A 60 0.64 -22.97 -11.53
CA VAL A 60 0.39 -21.94 -12.55
C VAL A 60 1.65 -21.56 -13.36
N SER A 61 2.86 -21.81 -12.83
CA SER A 61 4.11 -21.48 -13.54
C SER A 61 5.24 -22.48 -13.27
N ARG A 62 6.14 -22.64 -14.26
CA ARG A 62 7.39 -23.39 -14.09
C ARG A 62 8.32 -22.63 -13.13
N GLY A 63 8.54 -23.18 -11.94
CA GLY A 63 9.47 -22.62 -10.96
C GLY A 63 9.10 -22.95 -9.52
N ARG A 64 9.98 -22.60 -8.58
CA ARG A 64 9.69 -22.69 -7.16
C ARG A 64 8.71 -21.57 -6.78
N PRO A 65 7.53 -21.87 -6.22
CA PRO A 65 6.61 -20.85 -5.75
C PRO A 65 7.30 -19.90 -4.77
N GLU A 66 7.12 -18.58 -4.96
CA GLU A 66 7.52 -17.60 -3.96
C GLU A 66 6.53 -17.62 -2.79
N ASN A 67 7.04 -17.59 -1.57
CA ASN A 67 6.23 -17.34 -0.40
C ASN A 67 5.61 -15.94 -0.49
N ALA A 68 4.35 -15.82 -0.11
CA ALA A 68 3.67 -14.54 0.06
C ALA A 68 3.47 -14.29 1.56
N PHE A 69 3.56 -13.04 1.99
CA PHE A 69 3.51 -12.67 3.40
C PHE A 69 2.38 -11.69 3.66
N SER A 70 1.65 -11.89 4.74
CA SER A 70 0.60 -11.00 5.25
C SER A 70 0.83 -10.72 6.73
N LEU A 71 0.12 -9.75 7.29
CA LEU A 71 0.11 -9.55 8.75
C LEU A 71 -0.62 -10.70 9.44
N SER A 72 -0.10 -11.11 10.59
CA SER A 72 -0.85 -11.92 11.56
C SER A 72 -1.75 -11.02 12.41
N GLU A 73 -2.65 -11.63 13.19
CA GLU A 73 -3.47 -10.93 14.17
C GLU A 73 -2.61 -10.10 15.15
N LYS A 74 -1.57 -10.70 15.72
CA LYS A 74 -0.61 -10.02 16.60
C LYS A 74 0.10 -8.84 15.91
N GLY A 75 0.40 -8.96 14.62
CA GLY A 75 0.96 -7.87 13.82
C GLY A 75 0.00 -6.69 13.66
N ILE A 76 -1.29 -6.97 13.50
CA ILE A 76 -2.34 -5.94 13.44
C ILE A 76 -2.53 -5.25 14.79
N GLU A 77 -2.59 -6.03 15.87
CA GLU A 77 -2.69 -5.49 17.24
C GLU A 77 -1.52 -4.56 17.56
N LEU A 78 -0.31 -4.93 17.16
CA LEU A 78 0.87 -4.07 17.31
C LEU A 78 0.73 -2.74 16.56
N LEU A 79 0.21 -2.76 15.32
CA LEU A 79 0.01 -1.53 14.55
C LEU A 79 -1.11 -0.65 15.14
N ARG A 80 -2.13 -1.25 15.76
CA ARG A 80 -3.19 -0.53 16.47
C ARG A 80 -2.70 0.09 17.77
N SER A 81 -1.92 -0.64 18.57
CA SER A 81 -1.37 -0.12 19.83
C SER A 81 -0.40 1.03 19.62
N GLU A 82 0.30 1.06 18.48
CA GLU A 82 1.15 2.17 18.04
C GLU A 82 0.37 3.30 17.34
N GLY A 83 -0.96 3.20 17.22
CA GLY A 83 -1.84 4.22 16.64
C GLY A 83 -1.70 4.40 15.13
N VAL A 84 -1.12 3.43 14.42
CA VAL A 84 -0.96 3.49 12.95
C VAL A 84 -2.20 2.95 12.24
N LEU A 85 -2.78 1.87 12.77
CA LEU A 85 -4.05 1.34 12.28
C LEU A 85 -5.17 1.74 13.23
N ASP A 86 -6.31 2.10 12.66
CA ASP A 86 -7.51 2.36 13.45
C ASP A 86 -8.04 1.04 14.05
N ALA A 87 -8.52 1.12 15.29
CA ALA A 87 -9.13 -0.01 15.98
C ALA A 87 -10.44 -0.46 15.32
N GLU A 88 -11.13 0.47 14.64
CA GLU A 88 -12.42 0.20 13.98
C GLU A 88 -12.28 -0.58 12.67
N ILE A 89 -11.08 -0.60 12.05
CA ILE A 89 -10.87 -1.29 10.77
C ILE A 89 -10.98 -2.80 10.98
N PRO A 90 -11.91 -3.50 10.28
CA PRO A 90 -12.08 -4.94 10.45
C PRO A 90 -10.83 -5.73 10.06
N HIS A 91 -10.48 -6.76 10.84
CA HIS A 91 -9.32 -7.63 10.57
C HIS A 91 -9.29 -8.15 9.12
N LYS A 92 -10.44 -8.61 8.61
CA LYS A 92 -10.59 -9.14 7.25
C LYS A 92 -10.20 -8.18 6.11
N MET A 93 -10.17 -6.87 6.36
CA MET A 93 -9.73 -5.88 5.36
C MET A 93 -8.20 -5.78 5.31
N ILE A 94 -7.51 -6.21 6.35
CA ILE A 94 -6.05 -6.14 6.49
C ILE A 94 -5.42 -7.51 6.20
N THR A 95 -6.01 -8.59 6.71
CA THR A 95 -5.47 -9.96 6.54
C THR A 95 -5.67 -10.49 5.11
N ALA A 96 -4.93 -11.55 4.80
CA ALA A 96 -5.01 -12.25 3.52
C ALA A 96 -6.07 -13.36 3.48
N ASP A 97 -6.79 -13.64 4.58
CA ASP A 97 -7.77 -14.73 4.66
C ASP A 97 -8.87 -14.58 3.62
N ALA A 98 -9.35 -13.35 3.43
CA ALA A 98 -10.36 -13.01 2.42
C ALA A 98 -9.79 -12.99 0.98
N LEU A 99 -8.47 -13.12 0.81
CA LEU A 99 -7.77 -13.01 -0.47
C LEU A 99 -7.36 -14.35 -1.05
N ILE A 100 -7.64 -15.49 -0.43
CA ILE A 100 -7.14 -16.80 -0.92
C ILE A 100 -7.48 -17.03 -2.41
N GLN A 101 -8.70 -16.70 -2.83
CA GLN A 101 -9.13 -16.83 -4.23
C GLN A 101 -8.64 -15.68 -5.14
N ALA A 102 -8.35 -14.51 -4.56
CA ALA A 102 -7.95 -13.30 -5.28
C ALA A 102 -6.46 -12.97 -5.11
N MET A 103 -5.65 -13.87 -4.56
CA MET A 103 -4.27 -13.60 -4.16
C MET A 103 -3.42 -13.17 -5.36
N GLU A 104 -3.55 -13.87 -6.49
CA GLU A 104 -2.82 -13.53 -7.71
C GLU A 104 -3.22 -12.15 -8.26
N HIS A 105 -4.51 -11.82 -8.20
CA HIS A 105 -5.00 -10.50 -8.57
C HIS A 105 -4.42 -9.41 -7.65
N GLN A 106 -4.43 -9.63 -6.32
CA GLN A 106 -3.84 -8.69 -5.36
C GLN A 106 -2.33 -8.53 -5.57
N LEU A 107 -1.60 -9.62 -5.84
CA LEU A 107 -0.17 -9.56 -6.13
C LEU A 107 0.11 -8.77 -7.41
N LEU A 108 -0.70 -8.93 -8.46
CA LEU A 108 -0.59 -8.14 -9.68
C LEU A 108 -0.87 -6.64 -9.42
N LEU A 109 -1.94 -6.33 -8.68
CA LEU A 109 -2.28 -4.96 -8.29
C LEU A 109 -1.15 -4.32 -7.48
N ASN A 110 -0.54 -5.08 -6.58
CA ASN A 110 0.59 -4.64 -5.77
C ASN A 110 1.82 -4.34 -6.63
N TRP A 111 2.09 -5.10 -7.69
CA TRP A 111 3.14 -4.75 -8.65
C TRP A 111 2.90 -3.41 -9.33
N PHE A 112 1.67 -3.18 -9.81
CA PHE A 112 1.30 -1.90 -10.41
C PHE A 112 1.53 -0.73 -9.43
N ARG A 113 1.04 -0.87 -8.20
CA ARG A 113 1.24 0.10 -7.11
C ARG A 113 2.72 0.37 -6.83
N ILE A 114 3.53 -0.69 -6.72
CA ILE A 114 4.97 -0.58 -6.46
C ILE A 114 5.64 0.18 -7.59
N HIS A 115 5.39 -0.17 -8.84
CA HIS A 115 6.02 0.50 -9.98
C HIS A 115 5.61 1.96 -10.12
N LEU A 116 4.34 2.30 -9.88
CA LEU A 116 3.92 3.70 -9.80
C LEU A 116 4.72 4.44 -8.73
N ALA A 117 4.85 3.89 -7.53
CA ALA A 117 5.65 4.49 -6.45
C ALA A 117 7.16 4.61 -6.77
N GLN A 118 7.65 4.03 -7.87
CA GLN A 118 9.02 4.21 -8.34
C GLN A 118 9.16 5.26 -9.44
N ILE A 119 8.05 5.70 -10.07
CA ILE A 119 8.07 6.68 -11.17
C ILE A 119 8.77 7.96 -10.73
N ASP A 120 8.51 8.43 -9.51
CA ASP A 120 9.09 9.68 -8.99
C ASP A 120 10.61 9.62 -8.81
N ARG A 121 11.18 8.42 -8.68
CA ARG A 121 12.63 8.18 -8.56
C ARG A 121 13.29 8.05 -9.92
N ILE A 122 12.65 7.33 -10.85
CA ILE A 122 13.16 7.13 -12.21
C ILE A 122 13.04 8.41 -13.02
N TRP A 123 11.91 9.10 -12.89
CA TRP A 123 11.63 10.40 -13.50
C TRP A 123 11.35 11.44 -12.42
N PRO A 124 12.39 12.12 -11.91
CA PRO A 124 12.26 13.12 -10.85
C PRO A 124 11.25 14.23 -11.13
N ASN A 125 10.95 14.49 -12.41
CA ASN A 125 10.00 15.50 -12.88
C ASN A 125 8.55 15.01 -12.82
N LEU A 126 8.29 13.76 -12.49
CA LEU A 126 6.95 13.18 -12.34
C LEU A 126 6.67 12.87 -10.86
N SER A 127 5.40 12.95 -10.49
CA SER A 127 4.85 12.42 -9.24
C SER A 127 3.69 11.51 -9.58
N SER A 128 3.46 10.50 -8.76
CA SER A 128 2.32 9.61 -8.89
C SER A 128 1.64 9.42 -7.56
N ASP A 129 0.31 9.41 -7.58
CA ASP A 129 -0.53 9.05 -6.44
C ASP A 129 -1.37 7.83 -6.81
N PHE A 130 -1.59 6.94 -5.85
CA PHE A 130 -2.43 5.75 -6.02
C PHE A 130 -3.40 5.62 -4.86
N LEU A 131 -4.68 5.55 -5.18
CA LEU A 131 -5.76 5.25 -4.26
C LEU A 131 -6.18 3.80 -4.47
N SER A 132 -6.02 2.98 -3.44
CA SER A 132 -6.50 1.59 -3.46
C SER A 132 -7.79 1.47 -2.69
N SER A 133 -8.80 0.82 -3.28
CA SER A 133 -10.03 0.48 -2.57
C SER A 133 -9.83 -0.56 -1.47
N THR A 134 -8.70 -1.27 -1.51
CA THR A 134 -8.34 -2.32 -0.53
C THR A 134 -7.35 -1.86 0.54
N SER A 135 -6.86 -0.61 0.48
CA SER A 135 -5.95 -0.10 1.49
C SER A 135 -6.72 0.37 2.72
N PRO A 136 -6.35 -0.08 3.94
CA PRO A 136 -6.94 0.41 5.18
C PRO A 136 -6.65 1.90 5.43
N PHE A 137 -5.70 2.49 4.70
CA PHE A 137 -5.28 3.89 4.85
C PHE A 137 -6.02 4.86 3.92
N HIS A 138 -6.90 4.38 3.04
CA HIS A 138 -7.63 5.18 2.05
C HIS A 138 -9.16 5.13 2.25
N LEU A 139 -9.62 4.93 3.48
CA LEU A 139 -11.05 4.93 3.82
C LEU A 139 -11.59 6.37 3.94
N ASN A 140 -12.84 6.59 3.55
CA ASN A 140 -13.53 7.88 3.69
C ASN A 140 -13.82 8.22 5.17
N GLU A 141 -14.28 9.45 5.47
CA GLU A 141 -14.63 9.92 6.83
C GLU A 141 -15.68 9.04 7.53
N SER A 142 -16.60 8.42 6.76
CA SER A 142 -17.56 7.44 7.29
C SER A 142 -16.96 6.04 7.49
N ARG A 143 -15.68 5.84 7.13
CA ARG A 143 -14.81 4.66 7.34
C ARG A 143 -15.34 3.32 6.85
N SER A 144 -16.45 3.33 6.10
CA SER A 144 -17.17 2.14 5.67
C SER A 144 -17.20 1.96 4.15
N ARG A 145 -16.72 2.95 3.38
CA ARG A 145 -16.64 2.89 1.91
C ARG A 145 -15.30 3.41 1.39
N SER A 146 -14.85 2.83 0.28
CA SER A 146 -13.70 3.28 -0.51
C SER A 146 -13.92 4.74 -0.95
N LEU A 147 -12.84 5.53 -0.96
CA LEU A 147 -12.88 6.89 -1.55
C LEU A 147 -13.16 6.88 -3.05
N VAL A 148 -12.98 5.74 -3.72
CA VAL A 148 -13.16 5.57 -5.16
C VAL A 148 -14.34 4.66 -5.41
N THR A 149 -15.55 5.21 -5.39
CA THR A 149 -16.77 4.52 -5.85
C THR A 149 -17.51 5.48 -6.76
N GLU A 150 -17.76 5.04 -8.00
CA GLU A 150 -18.55 5.80 -8.96
C GLU A 150 -20.01 5.36 -8.88
N HIS A 151 -20.89 6.34 -8.72
CA HIS A 151 -22.34 6.16 -8.77
C HIS A 151 -22.84 6.69 -10.12
N PRO A 152 -23.16 5.82 -11.08
CA PRO A 152 -23.79 6.28 -12.31
C PRO A 152 -25.18 6.81 -11.95
N GLY A 153 -25.39 8.12 -12.09
CA GLY A 153 -26.62 8.82 -11.68
C GLY A 153 -27.84 8.53 -12.55
N VAL A 154 -28.18 7.25 -12.74
CA VAL A 154 -29.37 6.83 -13.49
C VAL A 154 -30.55 6.74 -12.52
N SER A 155 -31.45 7.72 -12.60
CA SER A 155 -32.67 7.77 -11.80
C SER A 155 -33.54 6.54 -12.05
N GLY A 156 -33.73 5.69 -11.03
CA GLY A 156 -34.79 4.67 -11.01
C GLY A 156 -34.34 3.20 -11.01
N GLN A 157 -33.04 2.90 -10.99
CA GLN A 157 -32.55 1.53 -10.77
C GLN A 157 -31.66 1.46 -9.52
N SER A 158 -31.67 0.32 -8.83
CA SER A 158 -30.76 0.02 -7.73
C SER A 158 -29.33 0.27 -8.18
N GLU A 159 -28.71 1.32 -7.65
CA GLU A 159 -27.38 1.78 -7.98
C GLU A 159 -26.34 0.70 -7.65
N SER A 160 -26.03 -0.17 -8.61
CA SER A 160 -24.83 -0.99 -8.53
C SER A 160 -23.64 -0.08 -8.82
N GLY A 161 -23.10 0.57 -7.79
CA GLY A 161 -21.90 1.38 -7.90
C GLY A 161 -20.71 0.55 -8.41
N PHE A 162 -19.88 1.15 -9.26
CA PHE A 162 -18.62 0.55 -9.68
C PHE A 162 -17.52 0.99 -8.71
N THR A 163 -16.76 0.03 -8.17
CA THR A 163 -15.59 0.31 -7.33
C THR A 163 -14.36 -0.27 -8.05
N PRO A 164 -13.48 0.56 -8.62
CA PRO A 164 -12.23 0.06 -9.18
C PRO A 164 -11.31 -0.48 -8.08
N ASP A 165 -10.42 -1.40 -8.42
CA ASP A 165 -9.39 -1.93 -7.49
C ASP A 165 -8.41 -0.83 -7.03
N GLY A 166 -8.22 0.17 -7.89
CA GLY A 166 -7.61 1.43 -7.54
C GLY A 166 -7.65 2.46 -8.66
N SER A 167 -7.33 3.69 -8.30
CA SER A 167 -7.19 4.82 -9.22
C SER A 167 -5.81 5.43 -9.04
N CYS A 168 -5.21 5.92 -10.13
CA CYS A 168 -3.91 6.55 -10.08
C CYS A 168 -3.87 7.84 -10.90
N CYS A 169 -3.06 8.79 -10.45
CA CYS A 169 -2.76 10.02 -11.16
C CYS A 169 -1.25 10.12 -11.34
N VAL A 170 -0.79 10.48 -12.55
CA VAL A 170 0.62 10.79 -12.81
C VAL A 170 0.69 12.23 -13.28
N ASN A 171 1.42 13.05 -12.52
CA ASN A 171 1.50 14.49 -12.71
C ASN A 171 2.94 14.92 -12.99
N ARG A 172 3.11 15.96 -13.80
CA ARG A 172 4.40 16.63 -13.92
C ARG A 172 4.59 17.55 -12.73
N LYS A 173 5.70 17.40 -12.00
CA LYS A 173 6.09 18.33 -10.94
C LYS A 173 6.31 19.69 -11.58
N SER A 174 5.43 20.63 -11.26
CA SER A 174 5.60 22.02 -11.66
C SER A 174 6.78 22.59 -10.87
N TYR A 175 7.91 22.81 -11.54
CA TYR A 175 8.98 23.61 -11.00
C TYR A 175 8.49 25.06 -10.91
N ARG A 176 7.87 25.44 -9.80
CA ARG A 176 7.84 26.87 -9.47
C ARG A 176 9.28 27.28 -9.24
N THR A 177 9.85 27.97 -10.22
CA THR A 177 11.11 28.69 -10.07
C THR A 177 10.91 29.67 -8.92
N LEU A 178 11.29 29.26 -7.72
CA LEU A 178 11.47 30.18 -6.60
C LEU A 178 12.59 31.14 -7.05
N ARG A 179 12.21 32.29 -7.62
CA ARG A 179 13.11 33.44 -7.72
C ARG A 179 13.58 33.69 -6.29
N ARG A 180 14.84 33.34 -6.04
CA ARG A 180 15.57 33.60 -4.80
C ARG A 180 15.51 35.10 -4.51
N ASN A 181 14.73 35.49 -3.50
CA ASN A 181 15.21 36.47 -2.53
C ASN A 181 15.43 35.69 -1.23
N GLY A 182 16.64 35.84 -0.68
CA GLY A 182 17.25 34.94 0.30
C GLY A 182 16.38 34.60 1.51
N GLY A 183 16.46 33.34 1.94
CA GLY A 183 15.85 32.87 3.18
C GLY A 183 15.59 31.38 3.15
N LEU A 184 16.52 30.61 3.73
CA LEU A 184 16.40 29.17 3.97
C LEU A 184 15.10 28.86 4.73
N LYS A 185 14.11 28.18 4.12
CA LYS A 185 13.07 27.45 4.88
C LYS A 185 12.65 26.14 4.20
N ARG A 186 12.52 25.14 5.05
CA ARG A 186 12.20 23.72 4.80
C ARG A 186 10.94 23.56 3.95
N ARG A 187 10.99 22.66 2.96
CA ARG A 187 9.81 22.25 2.18
C ARG A 187 8.91 21.37 3.05
N PHE A 188 7.80 21.94 3.53
CA PHE A 188 6.62 21.16 3.88
C PHE A 188 5.81 20.98 2.58
N LEU A 189 5.69 19.74 2.12
CA LEU A 189 4.68 19.36 1.13
C LEU A 189 3.35 19.23 1.88
N ARG A 190 2.39 20.13 1.59
CA ARG A 190 0.99 19.94 1.98
C ARG A 190 0.33 18.93 1.04
N PRO A 191 -0.63 18.11 1.49
CA PRO A 191 -1.41 17.25 0.60
C PRO A 191 -2.30 18.13 -0.30
N PHE A 192 -2.13 18.02 -1.61
CA PHE A 192 -2.85 18.79 -2.64
C PHE A 192 -3.99 17.94 -3.21
N TRP A 193 -4.94 17.53 -2.36
CA TRP A 193 -6.06 16.66 -2.78
C TRP A 193 -7.31 17.44 -3.21
N SER A 194 -7.28 18.77 -3.29
CA SER A 194 -8.46 19.57 -3.67
C SER A 194 -8.56 19.89 -5.17
N GLN A 195 -7.65 19.41 -6.03
CA GLN A 195 -7.63 19.82 -7.45
C GLN A 195 -7.51 18.69 -8.48
N CYS A 196 -7.48 17.41 -8.08
CA CYS A 196 -7.66 16.32 -9.04
C CYS A 196 -9.16 16.17 -9.37
N SER A 197 -9.71 17.12 -10.11
CA SER A 197 -10.96 16.91 -10.85
C SER A 197 -10.59 16.16 -12.13
N CYS A 198 -10.54 14.84 -12.05
CA CYS A 198 -10.66 14.02 -13.25
C CYS A 198 -12.09 14.21 -13.77
N SER A 199 -12.26 15.13 -14.72
CA SER A 199 -13.47 15.16 -15.54
C SER A 199 -13.36 13.97 -16.48
N PHE A 200 -14.14 12.92 -16.22
CA PHE A 200 -14.42 11.87 -17.20
C PHE A 200 -15.55 12.31 -18.11
#